data_AF-A0AAJ0DNE3-F1
#
_entry.id   AF-A0AAJ0DNE3-F1
#
_cell.length_a   1.000
_cell.length_b   1.000
_cell.length_c   1.000
_cell.angle_alpha   90.00
_cell.angle_beta   90.00
_cell.angle_gamma   90.00
#
_symmetry.space_group_name_H-M   'P 1'
#
loop_
_entity.id
_entity.type
_entity.pdbx_description
1 polymer ?
#
loop_
_entity_poly.entity_id
_entity_poly.type
_entity_poly.pdbx_seq_one_letter_code
_entity_poly.pdbx_strand_id
1 'polypeptide(L)'
;MAPTILIVGATGNTGRSVVKILLELLKTSTTWSQYRILALTRSKNSPAAQKLAALPGVEVAEQNWTEINADWFQKQEVVRVFIASHNEPAQFAEEGQFLTEALYAGVKYVVRISTTAANVVPNYRAYYPRTHWAIEQMLDQPEFEALQWTSLQPNVFHSFVLQPAVEFIKQYRKTGKLGTLGLLLDADTPVGVIDAWDVGVFAAHLLAQENTSAHNRKRYVLNGPEDITGEQVVKLVESHIDTKVDDVKFKDVSFIEAWADGTETGSKNLIRSIVHAPVTGWEGKAKASTTSREVLELVRPKETTATATASTNMNAEQESGDQNGGQIGRAPPDLNTSGLRQARETSDADIVSWFQKLFETGVTLGSFFAGFTLNIVTAASGDERAMVRTFASVSSLLFVLTVLVCSGCNLYCAFNTTTIKWRGSLVALMSFVLQLILLTAILFFFLVMKEYVWVVGWLGVAFTGIAMLVAFGLWVV
;
A
#
# COMPACT_ATOMS: atom_id res chain seq x y z
N MET A 1 -8.24 30.73 12.08
CA MET A 1 -8.21 30.49 10.62
C MET A 1 -9.66 30.22 10.19
N ALA A 2 -9.91 29.69 8.99
CA ALA A 2 -11.24 29.28 8.57
C ALA A 2 -11.56 27.85 9.08
N PRO A 3 -12.80 27.55 9.52
CA PRO A 3 -13.22 26.18 9.82
C PRO A 3 -12.97 25.24 8.64
N THR A 4 -12.52 24.03 8.92
CA THR A 4 -11.97 23.13 7.89
C THR A 4 -12.77 21.86 7.73
N ILE A 5 -13.02 21.50 6.47
CA ILE A 5 -13.46 20.15 6.08
C ILE A 5 -12.25 19.39 5.54
N LEU A 6 -11.78 18.41 6.30
CA LEU A 6 -10.65 17.56 5.94
C LEU A 6 -11.11 16.39 5.08
N ILE A 7 -10.44 16.15 3.96
CA ILE A 7 -10.69 15.01 3.09
C ILE A 7 -9.47 14.07 3.11
N VAL A 8 -9.57 12.96 3.85
CA VAL A 8 -8.57 11.88 3.86
C VAL A 8 -8.84 10.93 2.69
N GLY A 9 -7.80 10.64 1.90
CA GLY A 9 -7.95 9.91 0.64
C GLY A 9 -8.39 10.79 -0.54
N ALA A 10 -8.10 12.09 -0.50
CA ALA A 10 -8.57 13.08 -1.47
C ALA A 10 -8.17 12.79 -2.93
N THR A 11 -7.02 12.16 -3.15
CA THR A 11 -6.55 11.80 -4.50
C THR A 11 -7.13 10.48 -5.02
N GLY A 12 -7.83 9.72 -4.17
CA GLY A 12 -8.47 8.46 -4.55
C GLY A 12 -9.76 8.66 -5.37
N ASN A 13 -10.28 7.55 -5.92
CA ASN A 13 -11.46 7.57 -6.80
C ASN A 13 -12.71 8.19 -6.15
N THR A 14 -12.92 7.94 -4.86
CA THR A 14 -14.02 8.55 -4.08
C THR A 14 -13.65 9.94 -3.59
N GLY A 15 -12.49 10.12 -2.96
CA GLY A 15 -12.11 11.41 -2.36
C GLY A 15 -12.06 12.56 -3.38
N ARG A 16 -11.67 12.29 -4.63
CA ARG A 16 -11.65 13.31 -5.70
C ARG A 16 -13.04 13.84 -6.01
N SER A 17 -14.09 12.99 -5.96
CA SER A 17 -15.46 13.44 -6.18
C SER A 17 -15.97 14.19 -4.96
N VAL A 18 -15.60 13.78 -3.74
CA VAL A 18 -15.91 14.54 -2.52
C VAL A 18 -15.41 15.97 -2.63
N VAL A 19 -14.12 16.17 -2.96
CA VAL A 19 -13.54 17.52 -3.08
C VAL A 19 -14.29 18.37 -4.12
N LYS A 20 -14.55 17.81 -5.31
CA LYS A 20 -15.17 18.54 -6.42
C LYS A 20 -16.62 18.92 -6.11
N ILE A 21 -17.43 17.97 -5.66
CA ILE A 21 -18.84 18.20 -5.36
C ILE A 21 -18.99 19.10 -4.14
N LEU A 22 -18.17 18.91 -3.11
CA LEU A 22 -18.19 19.79 -1.94
C LEU A 22 -17.88 21.22 -2.35
N LEU A 23 -16.86 21.45 -3.18
CA LEU A 23 -16.54 22.79 -3.67
C LEU A 23 -17.72 23.46 -4.39
N GLU A 24 -18.49 22.72 -5.19
CA GLU A 24 -19.70 23.24 -5.83
C GLU A 24 -20.79 23.59 -4.82
N LEU A 25 -21.05 22.70 -3.86
CA LEU A 25 -22.06 22.92 -2.82
C LEU A 25 -21.72 24.12 -1.92
N LEU A 26 -20.45 24.28 -1.55
CA LEU A 26 -20.02 25.37 -0.67
C LEU A 26 -20.12 26.74 -1.36
N LYS A 27 -19.89 26.83 -2.68
CA LYS A 27 -20.03 28.09 -3.44
C LYS A 27 -21.42 28.70 -3.35
N THR A 28 -22.45 27.85 -3.28
CA THR A 28 -23.85 28.29 -3.24
C THR A 28 -24.36 28.59 -1.84
N SER A 29 -23.56 28.29 -0.80
CA SER A 29 -23.99 28.43 0.59
C SER A 29 -23.37 29.66 1.26
N THR A 30 -24.22 30.51 1.84
CA THR A 30 -23.79 31.59 2.72
C THR A 30 -23.18 31.06 4.02
N THR A 31 -23.75 29.99 4.59
CA THR A 31 -23.33 29.33 5.82
C THR A 31 -21.90 28.76 5.72
N TRP A 32 -21.57 28.17 4.57
CA TRP A 32 -20.27 27.52 4.35
C TRP A 32 -19.23 28.37 3.62
N SER A 33 -19.58 29.61 3.26
CA SER A 33 -18.68 30.53 2.53
C SER A 33 -17.32 30.77 3.19
N GLN A 34 -17.24 30.60 4.52
CA GLN A 34 -16.04 30.75 5.33
C GLN A 34 -15.26 29.44 5.56
N TYR A 35 -15.75 28.30 5.06
CA TYR A 35 -15.10 27.01 5.26
C TYR A 35 -14.04 26.77 4.20
N ARG A 36 -12.92 26.17 4.61
CA ARG A 36 -11.89 25.69 3.69
C ARG A 36 -11.95 24.18 3.51
N ILE A 37 -11.63 23.71 2.31
CA ILE A 37 -11.48 22.28 2.02
C ILE A 37 -9.99 21.94 2.09
N LEU A 38 -9.61 21.03 2.98
CA LEU A 38 -8.24 20.54 3.11
C LEU A 38 -8.13 19.12 2.55
N ALA A 39 -7.55 18.99 1.36
CA ALA A 39 -7.30 17.72 0.69
C ALA A 39 -5.98 17.11 1.17
N LEU A 40 -6.05 15.96 1.84
CA LEU A 40 -4.87 15.25 2.31
C LEU A 40 -4.26 14.38 1.21
N THR A 41 -2.94 14.42 1.06
CA THR A 41 -2.18 13.56 0.16
C THR A 41 -0.92 13.03 0.83
N ARG A 42 -0.40 11.90 0.32
CA ARG A 42 0.93 11.39 0.67
C ARG A 42 2.05 12.12 -0.08
N SER A 43 1.72 12.74 -1.22
CA SER A 43 2.66 13.52 -2.01
C SER A 43 1.94 14.63 -2.76
N LYS A 44 2.34 15.88 -2.52
CA LYS A 44 1.89 17.08 -3.25
C LYS A 44 2.36 17.09 -4.70
N ASN A 45 3.42 16.33 -5.01
CA ASN A 45 4.00 16.27 -6.34
C ASN A 45 3.26 15.30 -7.26
N SER A 46 2.31 14.52 -6.75
CA SER A 46 1.50 13.64 -7.62
C SER A 46 0.60 14.48 -8.55
N PRO A 47 0.48 14.10 -9.84
CA PRO A 47 -0.47 14.68 -10.78
C PRO A 47 -1.88 14.86 -10.20
N ALA A 48 -2.39 13.86 -9.45
CA ALA A 48 -3.69 13.95 -8.80
C ALA A 48 -3.75 15.08 -7.76
N ALA A 49 -2.73 15.22 -6.91
CA ALA A 49 -2.66 16.29 -5.92
C ALA A 49 -2.53 17.68 -6.56
N GLN A 50 -1.73 17.81 -7.63
CA GLN A 50 -1.58 19.07 -8.37
C GLN A 50 -2.89 19.51 -9.02
N LYS A 51 -3.67 18.55 -9.58
CA LYS A 51 -5.02 18.83 -10.11
C LYS A 51 -5.96 19.36 -9.04
N LEU A 52 -5.88 18.84 -7.80
CA LEU A 52 -6.69 19.35 -6.68
C LEU A 52 -6.22 20.73 -6.20
N ALA A 53 -4.91 20.96 -6.12
CA ALA A 53 -4.34 22.24 -5.72
C ALA A 53 -4.68 23.40 -6.68
N ALA A 54 -5.00 23.09 -7.94
CA ALA A 54 -5.45 24.07 -8.92
C ALA A 54 -6.91 24.52 -8.73
N LEU A 55 -7.69 23.85 -7.88
CA LEU A 55 -9.09 24.21 -7.63
C LEU A 55 -9.18 25.39 -6.64
N PRO A 56 -9.93 26.46 -6.96
CA PRO A 56 -10.07 27.59 -6.05
C PRO A 56 -10.80 27.15 -4.77
N GLY A 57 -10.29 27.53 -3.60
CA GLY A 57 -10.87 27.17 -2.30
C GLY A 57 -10.48 25.77 -1.78
N VAL A 58 -9.59 25.06 -2.47
CA VAL A 58 -9.03 23.78 -2.03
C VAL A 58 -7.57 23.97 -1.67
N GLU A 59 -7.21 23.61 -0.44
CA GLU A 59 -5.83 23.52 0.02
C GLU A 59 -5.37 22.06 0.02
N VAL A 60 -4.11 21.81 -0.34
CA VAL A 60 -3.53 20.47 -0.29
C VAL A 60 -2.48 20.39 0.82
N ALA A 61 -2.65 19.41 1.71
CA ALA A 61 -1.69 19.09 2.76
C ALA A 61 -1.00 17.75 2.49
N GLU A 62 0.33 17.73 2.61
CA GLU A 62 1.11 16.50 2.58
C GLU A 62 1.27 16.03 4.01
N GLN A 63 0.59 14.96 4.37
CA GLN A 63 0.58 14.43 5.73
C GLN A 63 0.10 12.98 5.68
N ASN A 64 0.76 12.10 6.43
CA ASN A 64 0.27 10.75 6.62
C ASN A 64 -0.90 10.78 7.62
N TRP A 65 -2.05 10.25 7.22
CA TRP A 65 -3.27 10.30 8.00
C TRP A 65 -3.19 9.47 9.29
N THR A 66 -2.38 8.40 9.29
CA THR A 66 -2.15 7.56 10.47
C THR A 66 -1.39 8.30 11.58
N GLU A 67 -0.69 9.38 11.23
CA GLU A 67 0.11 10.20 12.14
C GLU A 67 -0.61 11.50 12.55
N ILE A 68 -1.88 11.66 12.18
CA ILE A 68 -2.67 12.84 12.58
C ILE A 68 -3.13 12.66 14.03
N ASN A 69 -2.79 13.63 14.88
CA ASN A 69 -3.22 13.71 16.27
C ASN A 69 -4.15 14.90 16.52
N ALA A 70 -4.66 15.02 17.75
CA ALA A 70 -5.60 16.06 18.14
C ALA A 70 -5.03 17.48 17.94
N ASP A 71 -3.76 17.69 18.26
CA ASP A 71 -3.06 18.96 18.05
C ASP A 71 -3.03 19.34 16.57
N TRP A 72 -2.81 18.38 15.68
CA TRP A 72 -2.83 18.62 14.24
C TRP A 72 -4.23 19.04 13.76
N PHE A 73 -5.28 18.33 14.20
CA PHE A 73 -6.66 18.70 13.88
C PHE A 73 -7.01 20.11 14.36
N GLN A 74 -6.65 20.45 15.60
CA GLN A 74 -6.89 21.78 16.18
C GLN A 74 -6.11 22.88 15.47
N LYS A 75 -4.83 22.63 15.18
CA LYS A 75 -3.98 23.55 14.39
C LYS A 75 -4.56 23.80 13.01
N GLN A 76 -5.18 22.79 12.41
CA GLN A 76 -5.88 22.90 11.14
C GLN A 76 -7.34 23.32 11.29
N GLU A 77 -7.85 23.63 12.49
CA GLU A 77 -9.25 23.99 12.74
C GLU A 77 -10.26 23.05 12.03
N VAL A 78 -9.96 21.75 12.07
CA VAL A 78 -10.81 20.73 11.45
C VAL A 78 -12.08 20.56 12.26
N VAL A 79 -13.22 20.76 11.60
CA VAL A 79 -14.54 20.62 12.21
C VAL A 79 -15.36 19.51 11.57
N ARG A 80 -15.05 19.13 10.32
CA ARG A 80 -15.67 18.00 9.63
C ARG A 80 -14.63 17.18 8.88
N VAL A 81 -14.86 15.87 8.77
CA VAL A 81 -13.92 14.95 8.12
C VAL A 81 -14.65 14.01 7.18
N PHE A 82 -14.10 13.81 5.99
CA PHE A 82 -14.32 12.60 5.22
C PHE A 82 -13.09 11.71 5.32
N ILE A 83 -13.29 10.40 5.54
CA ILE A 83 -12.20 9.43 5.54
C ILE A 83 -12.50 8.20 4.69
N ALA A 84 -11.59 7.94 3.75
CA ALA A 84 -11.46 6.69 3.02
C ALA A 84 -10.15 6.00 3.44
N SER A 85 -10.19 5.16 4.48
CA SER A 85 -9.03 4.40 4.95
C SER A 85 -8.66 3.27 3.97
N HIS A 86 -7.42 2.78 4.05
CA HIS A 86 -7.07 1.51 3.39
C HIS A 86 -7.77 0.32 4.07
N ASN A 87 -7.62 -0.88 3.52
CA ASN A 87 -8.17 -2.13 4.08
C ASN A 87 -7.09 -3.07 4.63
N GLU A 88 -5.84 -2.63 4.79
CA GLU A 88 -4.75 -3.44 5.37
C GLU A 88 -5.08 -3.98 6.78
N PRO A 89 -4.44 -5.06 7.26
CA PRO A 89 -4.71 -5.64 8.58
C PRO A 89 -4.67 -4.65 9.75
N ALA A 90 -3.84 -3.60 9.68
CA ALA A 90 -3.72 -2.57 10.71
C ALA A 90 -4.87 -1.54 10.72
N GLN A 91 -5.78 -1.59 9.75
CA GLN A 91 -6.84 -0.60 9.52
C GLN A 91 -7.69 -0.28 10.76
N PHE A 92 -8.05 -1.27 11.58
CA PHE A 92 -8.81 -1.03 12.81
C PHE A 92 -8.05 -0.12 13.78
N ALA A 93 -6.75 -0.39 13.98
CA ALA A 93 -5.92 0.38 14.89
C ALA A 93 -5.71 1.80 14.34
N GLU A 94 -5.44 1.94 13.05
CA GLU A 94 -5.14 3.25 12.44
C GLU A 94 -6.38 4.13 12.29
N GLU A 95 -7.50 3.62 11.74
CA GLU A 95 -8.75 4.39 11.66
C GLU A 95 -9.32 4.64 13.06
N GLY A 96 -9.22 3.66 13.97
CA GLY A 96 -9.63 3.80 15.36
C GLY A 96 -8.87 4.93 16.09
N GLN A 97 -7.54 4.96 15.94
CA GLN A 97 -6.71 6.04 16.51
C GLN A 97 -7.09 7.39 15.90
N PHE A 98 -7.17 7.49 14.57
CA PHE A 98 -7.54 8.73 13.89
C PHE A 98 -8.89 9.30 14.37
N LEU A 99 -9.90 8.44 14.54
CA LEU A 99 -11.23 8.84 15.01
C LEU A 99 -11.22 9.24 16.50
N THR A 100 -10.38 8.60 17.30
CA THR A 100 -10.15 8.95 18.71
C THR A 100 -9.49 10.33 18.82
N GLU A 101 -8.48 10.60 18.00
CA GLU A 101 -7.83 11.92 17.93
C GLU A 101 -8.80 13.00 17.42
N ALA A 102 -9.68 12.67 16.47
CA ALA A 102 -10.72 13.56 16.00
C ALA A 102 -11.73 13.92 17.12
N LEU A 103 -12.14 12.94 17.93
CA LEU A 103 -12.97 13.15 19.11
C LEU A 103 -12.29 14.11 20.10
N TYR A 104 -11.02 13.88 20.46
CA TYR A 104 -10.27 14.73 21.39
C TYR A 104 -9.99 16.13 20.84
N ALA A 105 -9.85 16.27 19.53
CA ALA A 105 -9.76 17.58 18.87
C ALA A 105 -11.09 18.34 18.85
N GLY A 106 -12.21 17.70 19.17
CA GLY A 106 -13.54 18.29 19.13
C GLY A 106 -14.11 18.43 17.72
N VAL A 107 -13.66 17.61 16.77
CA VAL A 107 -14.27 17.47 15.43
C VAL A 107 -15.76 17.19 15.59
N LYS A 108 -16.60 17.82 14.77
CA LYS A 108 -18.06 17.77 14.95
C LYS A 108 -18.73 16.68 14.16
N TYR A 109 -18.22 16.35 12.98
CA TYR A 109 -18.86 15.39 12.10
C TYR A 109 -17.86 14.61 11.23
N VAL A 110 -18.04 13.29 11.15
CA VAL A 110 -17.23 12.39 10.32
C VAL A 110 -18.11 11.61 9.35
N VAL A 111 -17.75 11.61 8.08
CA VAL A 111 -18.29 10.69 7.07
C VAL A 111 -17.20 9.70 6.70
N ARG A 112 -17.39 8.42 7.03
CA ARG A 112 -16.39 7.37 6.79
C ARG A 112 -16.85 6.37 5.73
N ILE A 113 -15.90 5.82 4.98
CA ILE A 113 -16.13 4.65 4.13
C ILE A 113 -15.98 3.37 4.98
N SER A 114 -17.00 2.54 4.93
CA SER A 114 -17.05 1.14 5.40
C SER A 114 -16.93 0.21 4.18
N THR A 115 -17.69 -0.88 4.14
CA THR A 115 -17.71 -1.80 2.99
C THR A 115 -19.12 -2.36 2.75
N THR A 116 -19.25 -3.34 1.85
CA THR A 116 -20.50 -3.98 1.48
C THR A 116 -21.30 -4.37 2.72
N ALA A 117 -22.48 -3.77 2.89
CA ALA A 117 -23.29 -3.86 4.11
C ALA A 117 -23.52 -5.31 4.59
N ALA A 118 -23.78 -6.22 3.65
CA ALA A 118 -24.00 -7.64 3.95
C ALA A 118 -22.80 -8.34 4.61
N ASN A 119 -21.61 -7.76 4.52
CA ASN A 119 -20.37 -8.30 5.08
C ASN A 119 -20.04 -7.72 6.46
N VAL A 120 -20.66 -6.61 6.86
CA VAL A 120 -20.30 -5.84 8.06
C VAL A 120 -20.94 -6.49 9.30
N VAL A 121 -20.46 -7.68 9.64
CA VAL A 121 -20.91 -8.50 10.78
C VAL A 121 -19.70 -9.09 11.52
N PRO A 122 -19.79 -9.36 12.84
CA PRO A 122 -18.63 -9.73 13.65
C PRO A 122 -17.97 -11.05 13.26
N ASN A 123 -18.72 -11.96 12.64
CA ASN A 123 -18.26 -13.31 12.27
C ASN A 123 -18.02 -13.47 10.76
N TYR A 124 -17.99 -12.37 9.99
CA TYR A 124 -17.74 -12.47 8.55
C TYR A 124 -16.37 -13.09 8.27
N ARG A 125 -16.25 -13.98 7.28
CA ARG A 125 -15.02 -14.78 7.10
C ARG A 125 -13.83 -13.96 6.62
N ALA A 126 -14.04 -13.05 5.67
CA ALA A 126 -13.03 -12.07 5.28
C ALA A 126 -12.74 -11.14 6.45
N TYR A 127 -11.47 -10.79 6.68
CA TYR A 127 -11.11 -10.02 7.88
C TYR A 127 -11.56 -8.55 7.82
N TYR A 128 -11.39 -7.87 6.67
CA TYR A 128 -11.57 -6.42 6.60
C TYR A 128 -13.03 -5.96 6.84
N PRO A 129 -14.10 -6.69 6.47
CA PRO A 129 -15.45 -6.30 6.85
C PRO A 129 -15.67 -6.31 8.38
N ARG A 130 -14.97 -7.22 9.10
CA ARG A 130 -15.01 -7.24 10.57
C ARG A 130 -14.34 -6.02 11.18
N THR A 131 -13.30 -5.47 10.55
CA THR A 131 -12.64 -4.25 11.06
C THR A 131 -13.56 -3.05 10.90
N HIS A 132 -14.26 -2.93 9.78
CA HIS A 132 -15.28 -1.89 9.62
C HIS A 132 -16.46 -2.06 10.59
N TRP A 133 -16.92 -3.29 10.83
CA TRP A 133 -17.92 -3.58 11.87
C TRP A 133 -17.42 -3.11 13.25
N ALA A 134 -16.18 -3.45 13.62
CA ALA A 134 -15.61 -3.08 14.90
C ALA A 134 -15.51 -1.55 15.09
N ILE A 135 -15.17 -0.81 14.03
CA ILE A 135 -15.17 0.67 14.06
C ILE A 135 -16.58 1.23 14.22
N GLU A 136 -17.56 0.69 13.50
CA GLU A 136 -18.96 1.08 13.67
C GLU A 136 -19.45 0.83 15.10
N GLN A 137 -19.06 -0.29 15.72
CA GLN A 137 -19.38 -0.58 17.13
C GLN A 137 -18.63 0.34 18.11
N MET A 138 -17.38 0.69 17.82
CA MET A 138 -16.59 1.63 18.62
C MET A 138 -17.25 3.01 18.63
N LEU A 139 -17.66 3.50 17.45
CA LEU A 139 -18.30 4.80 17.30
C LEU A 139 -19.73 4.87 17.89
N ASP A 140 -20.39 3.74 18.10
CA ASP A 140 -21.68 3.67 18.81
C ASP A 140 -21.54 3.86 20.33
N GLN A 141 -20.33 3.73 20.89
CA GLN A 141 -20.14 3.81 22.34
C GLN A 141 -20.43 5.22 22.88
N PRO A 142 -20.89 5.35 24.15
CA PRO A 142 -21.18 6.65 24.76
C PRO A 142 -20.02 7.64 24.72
N GLU A 143 -18.78 7.17 24.80
CA GLU A 143 -17.57 7.97 24.75
C GLU A 143 -17.44 8.78 23.44
N PHE A 144 -18.05 8.29 22.35
CA PHE A 144 -18.05 8.96 21.05
C PHE A 144 -19.28 9.87 20.83
N GLU A 145 -20.12 10.11 21.83
CA GLU A 145 -21.35 10.93 21.68
C GLU A 145 -21.08 12.35 21.14
N ALA A 146 -19.94 12.95 21.51
CA ALA A 146 -19.57 14.30 21.06
C ALA A 146 -19.11 14.37 19.58
N LEU A 147 -18.77 13.23 18.96
CA LEU A 147 -18.36 13.13 17.57
C LEU A 147 -19.51 12.56 16.75
N GLN A 148 -20.26 13.41 16.04
CA GLN A 148 -21.27 12.87 15.14
C GLN A 148 -20.61 12.12 13.97
N TRP A 149 -21.24 11.06 13.49
CA TRP A 149 -20.66 10.29 12.40
C TRP A 149 -21.71 9.62 11.52
N THR A 150 -21.32 9.32 10.30
CA THR A 150 -22.07 8.51 9.34
C THR A 150 -21.12 7.53 8.66
N SER A 151 -21.54 6.27 8.56
CA SER A 151 -20.79 5.24 7.87
C SER A 151 -21.44 4.91 6.54
N LEU A 152 -20.66 5.01 5.47
CA LEU A 152 -21.05 4.68 4.11
C LEU A 152 -20.66 3.24 3.85
N GLN A 153 -21.62 2.37 3.54
CA GLN A 153 -21.43 0.96 3.23
C GLN A 153 -21.59 0.74 1.73
N PRO A 154 -20.60 1.15 0.90
CA PRO A 154 -20.70 0.99 -0.54
C PRO A 154 -20.58 -0.48 -0.92
N ASN A 155 -21.28 -0.85 -1.99
CA ASN A 155 -21.10 -2.13 -2.65
C ASN A 155 -19.73 -2.20 -3.36
N VAL A 156 -19.43 -3.32 -4.01
CA VAL A 156 -18.24 -3.49 -4.83
C VAL A 156 -18.20 -2.44 -5.95
N PHE A 157 -17.00 -1.92 -6.21
CA PHE A 157 -16.82 -0.82 -7.16
C PHE A 157 -16.74 -1.29 -8.62
N HIS A 158 -17.25 -0.48 -9.55
CA HIS A 158 -17.09 -0.70 -10.99
C HIS A 158 -15.62 -0.91 -11.39
N SER A 159 -14.71 -0.10 -10.85
CA SER A 159 -13.28 -0.22 -11.13
C SER A 159 -12.69 -1.57 -10.73
N PHE A 160 -13.30 -2.27 -9.78
CA PHE A 160 -12.85 -3.60 -9.37
C PHE A 160 -13.49 -4.70 -10.22
N VAL A 161 -14.80 -4.57 -10.50
CA VAL A 161 -15.56 -5.56 -11.27
C VAL A 161 -15.20 -5.56 -12.75
N LEU A 162 -14.95 -4.39 -13.34
CA LEU A 162 -14.80 -4.21 -14.79
C LEU A 162 -13.35 -4.20 -15.26
N GLN A 163 -12.38 -4.07 -14.36
CA GLN A 163 -10.96 -4.04 -14.75
C GLN A 163 -10.52 -5.27 -15.54
N PRO A 164 -10.89 -6.52 -15.16
CA PRO A 164 -10.54 -7.70 -15.96
C PRO A 164 -11.14 -7.65 -17.37
N ALA A 165 -12.38 -7.18 -17.50
CA ALA A 165 -13.04 -7.00 -18.80
C ALA A 165 -12.34 -5.96 -19.67
N VAL A 166 -11.94 -4.83 -19.09
CA VAL A 166 -11.18 -3.77 -19.80
C VAL A 166 -9.83 -4.29 -20.26
N GLU A 167 -9.10 -5.02 -19.41
CA GLU A 167 -7.80 -5.58 -19.77
C GLU A 167 -7.94 -6.64 -20.88
N PHE A 168 -8.97 -7.48 -20.80
CA PHE A 168 -9.29 -8.46 -21.84
C PHE A 168 -9.51 -7.78 -23.20
N ILE A 169 -10.33 -6.72 -23.26
CA ILE A 169 -10.58 -5.95 -24.47
C ILE A 169 -9.26 -5.37 -25.03
N LYS A 170 -8.42 -4.80 -24.17
CA LYS A 170 -7.12 -4.24 -24.57
C LYS A 170 -6.19 -5.29 -25.15
N GLN A 171 -6.07 -6.44 -24.50
CA GLN A 171 -5.22 -7.53 -24.96
C GLN A 171 -5.70 -8.10 -26.29
N TYR A 172 -7.02 -8.26 -26.45
CA TYR A 172 -7.60 -8.68 -27.71
C TYR A 172 -7.31 -7.67 -28.83
N ARG A 173 -7.56 -6.36 -28.61
CA ARG A 173 -7.27 -5.31 -29.61
C ARG A 173 -5.79 -5.26 -29.99
N LYS A 174 -4.89 -5.55 -29.05
CA LYS A 174 -3.44 -5.57 -29.29
C LYS A 174 -2.97 -6.82 -30.04
N THR A 175 -3.55 -7.98 -29.78
CA THR A 175 -2.99 -9.27 -30.22
C THR A 175 -3.85 -10.06 -31.18
N GLY A 176 -5.15 -9.74 -31.29
CA GLY A 176 -6.16 -10.50 -32.00
C GLY A 176 -6.47 -11.87 -31.38
N LYS A 177 -5.93 -12.20 -30.20
CA LYS A 177 -6.09 -13.50 -29.54
C LYS A 177 -7.07 -13.40 -28.39
N LEU A 178 -8.00 -14.35 -28.33
CA LEU A 178 -8.87 -14.55 -27.17
C LEU A 178 -8.12 -15.38 -26.12
N GLY A 179 -8.17 -14.92 -24.87
CA GLY A 179 -7.72 -15.67 -23.69
C GLY A 179 -8.91 -16.05 -22.81
N THR A 180 -8.64 -16.35 -21.54
CA THR A 180 -9.69 -16.56 -20.52
C THR A 180 -10.13 -15.22 -19.93
N LEU A 181 -11.45 -14.95 -19.90
CA LEU A 181 -12.01 -13.81 -19.18
C LEU A 181 -12.39 -14.21 -17.75
N GLY A 182 -11.59 -13.79 -16.77
CA GLY A 182 -11.89 -13.97 -15.34
C GLY A 182 -12.77 -12.85 -14.79
N LEU A 183 -13.93 -13.18 -14.23
CA LEU A 183 -14.86 -12.21 -13.63
C LEU A 183 -15.13 -12.55 -12.17
N LEU A 184 -15.11 -11.53 -11.31
CA LEU A 184 -15.45 -11.67 -9.90
C LEU A 184 -16.91 -12.09 -9.69
N LEU A 185 -17.81 -11.60 -10.56
CA LEU A 185 -19.24 -11.83 -10.43
C LEU A 185 -19.60 -13.28 -10.74
N ASP A 186 -20.70 -13.72 -10.15
CA ASP A 186 -21.40 -14.92 -10.59
C ASP A 186 -22.07 -14.65 -11.96
N ALA A 187 -22.29 -15.71 -12.74
CA ALA A 187 -22.88 -15.62 -14.08
C ALA A 187 -24.26 -14.94 -14.06
N ASP A 188 -25.12 -15.38 -13.13
CA ASP A 188 -26.55 -15.11 -13.15
C ASP A 188 -27.03 -14.26 -11.98
N THR A 189 -26.24 -14.16 -10.91
CA THR A 189 -26.64 -13.44 -9.70
C THR A 189 -26.48 -11.93 -9.89
N PRO A 190 -27.57 -11.13 -9.78
CA PRO A 190 -27.50 -9.69 -9.94
C PRO A 190 -26.83 -9.01 -8.74
N VAL A 191 -25.95 -8.04 -9.02
CA VAL A 191 -25.23 -7.22 -8.03
C VAL A 191 -25.32 -5.74 -8.40
N GLY A 192 -25.65 -4.89 -7.43
CA GLY A 192 -25.73 -3.44 -7.58
C GLY A 192 -24.36 -2.77 -7.48
N VAL A 193 -23.46 -3.06 -8.42
CA VAL A 193 -22.09 -2.54 -8.49
C VAL A 193 -22.12 -1.01 -8.52
N ILE A 194 -21.34 -0.34 -7.67
CA ILE A 194 -21.39 1.12 -7.48
C ILE A 194 -20.16 1.82 -8.07
N ASP A 195 -20.31 3.05 -8.56
CA ASP A 195 -19.15 3.88 -8.89
C ASP A 195 -18.63 4.65 -7.66
N ALA A 196 -17.31 4.72 -7.53
CA ALA A 196 -16.68 5.46 -6.43
C ALA A 196 -17.02 6.96 -6.46
N TRP A 197 -17.31 7.51 -7.65
CA TRP A 197 -17.76 8.88 -7.82
C TRP A 197 -19.07 9.15 -7.09
N ASP A 198 -20.08 8.30 -7.29
CA ASP A 198 -21.41 8.41 -6.66
C ASP A 198 -21.32 8.34 -5.13
N VAL A 199 -20.43 7.48 -4.59
CA VAL A 199 -20.16 7.43 -3.14
C VAL A 199 -19.66 8.78 -2.63
N GLY A 200 -18.72 9.41 -3.35
CA GLY A 200 -18.18 10.70 -2.92
C GLY A 200 -19.13 11.87 -3.15
N VAL A 201 -20.03 11.79 -4.14
CA VAL A 201 -21.15 12.75 -4.28
C VAL A 201 -22.01 12.70 -3.03
N PHE A 202 -22.47 11.51 -2.62
CA PHE A 202 -23.29 11.36 -1.42
C PHE A 202 -22.56 11.83 -0.15
N ALA A 203 -21.28 11.47 0.00
CA ALA A 203 -20.45 11.94 1.11
C ALA A 203 -20.31 13.47 1.16
N ALA A 204 -20.11 14.13 0.02
CA ALA A 204 -20.04 15.59 -0.06
C ALA A 204 -21.37 16.25 0.36
N HIS A 205 -22.50 15.71 -0.07
CA HIS A 205 -23.81 16.21 0.34
C HIS A 205 -24.03 16.08 1.85
N LEU A 206 -23.62 14.96 2.46
CA LEU A 206 -23.64 14.81 3.92
C LEU A 206 -22.75 15.85 4.62
N LEU A 207 -21.52 16.05 4.13
CA LEU A 207 -20.58 17.03 4.68
C LEU A 207 -21.05 18.48 4.54
N ALA A 208 -21.93 18.77 3.58
CA ALA A 208 -22.49 20.10 3.34
C ALA A 208 -23.82 20.37 4.08
N GLN A 209 -24.36 19.40 4.83
CA GLN A 209 -25.60 19.60 5.59
C GLN A 209 -25.40 20.58 6.75
N GLU A 210 -26.25 21.59 6.88
CA GLU A 210 -26.25 22.52 8.03
C GLU A 210 -26.48 21.77 9.33
N ASN A 211 -27.42 20.83 9.32
CA ASN A 211 -27.73 19.96 10.44
C ASN A 211 -27.47 18.49 10.11
N THR A 212 -26.48 17.91 10.78
CA THR A 212 -26.07 16.51 10.59
C THR A 212 -26.77 15.53 11.52
N SER A 213 -27.62 15.98 12.45
CA SER A 213 -28.27 15.11 13.45
C SER A 213 -29.14 14.02 12.84
N ALA A 214 -29.77 14.25 11.68
CA ALA A 214 -30.55 13.23 10.97
C ALA A 214 -29.68 12.07 10.43
N HIS A 215 -28.39 12.34 10.23
CA HIS A 215 -27.40 11.42 9.67
C HIS A 215 -26.47 10.82 10.75
N ASN A 216 -26.49 11.36 11.97
CA ASN A 216 -25.67 10.85 13.07
C ASN A 216 -25.98 9.37 13.37
N ARG A 217 -24.92 8.57 13.54
CA ARG A 217 -24.93 7.11 13.76
C ARG A 217 -25.62 6.30 12.65
N LYS A 218 -25.83 6.91 11.48
CA LYS A 218 -26.42 6.20 10.33
C LYS A 218 -25.38 5.39 9.59
N ARG A 219 -25.84 4.23 9.12
CA ARG A 219 -25.12 3.34 8.21
C ARG A 219 -25.93 3.30 6.92
N TYR A 220 -25.40 3.90 5.87
CA TYR A 220 -26.09 3.98 4.58
C TYR A 220 -25.55 2.92 3.64
N VAL A 221 -26.43 2.07 3.13
CA VAL A 221 -26.11 1.10 2.08
C VAL A 221 -26.14 1.83 0.75
N LEU A 222 -25.02 1.83 0.02
CA LEU A 222 -24.91 2.47 -1.29
C LEU A 222 -24.64 1.41 -2.36
N ASN A 223 -25.53 1.29 -3.32
CA ASN A 223 -25.34 0.45 -4.51
C ASN A 223 -25.41 1.32 -5.78
N GLY A 224 -25.00 0.77 -6.91
CA GLY A 224 -25.24 1.40 -8.22
C GLY A 224 -26.73 1.56 -8.54
N PRO A 225 -27.05 2.33 -9.59
CA PRO A 225 -28.44 2.59 -9.99
C PRO A 225 -29.15 1.35 -10.58
N GLU A 226 -28.39 0.33 -10.99
CA GLU A 226 -28.88 -0.88 -11.63
C GLU A 226 -28.16 -2.13 -11.09
N ASP A 227 -28.77 -3.29 -11.30
CA ASP A 227 -28.11 -4.58 -11.07
C ASP A 227 -27.40 -5.05 -12.35
N ILE A 228 -26.25 -5.68 -12.19
CA ILE A 228 -25.54 -6.38 -13.27
C ILE A 228 -25.12 -7.79 -12.85
N THR A 229 -25.12 -8.72 -13.81
CA THR A 229 -24.62 -10.10 -13.68
C THR A 229 -23.29 -10.28 -14.44
N GLY A 230 -22.56 -11.36 -14.15
CA GLY A 230 -21.36 -11.72 -14.91
C GLY A 230 -21.64 -11.89 -16.40
N GLU A 231 -22.74 -12.55 -16.78
CA GLU A 231 -23.14 -12.72 -18.18
C GLU A 231 -23.40 -11.40 -18.90
N GLN A 232 -23.96 -10.40 -18.20
CA GLN A 232 -24.14 -9.06 -18.78
C GLN A 232 -22.79 -8.36 -19.01
N VAL A 233 -21.80 -8.56 -18.13
CA VAL A 233 -20.43 -8.09 -18.37
C VAL A 233 -19.80 -8.79 -19.58
N VAL A 234 -19.99 -10.10 -19.76
CA VAL A 234 -19.52 -10.83 -20.95
C VAL A 234 -20.13 -10.21 -22.22
N LYS A 235 -21.45 -9.97 -22.25
CA LYS A 235 -22.12 -9.33 -23.39
C LYS A 235 -21.57 -7.94 -23.70
N LEU A 236 -21.25 -7.15 -22.67
CA LEU A 236 -20.59 -5.85 -22.84
C LEU A 236 -19.19 -6.01 -23.45
N VAL A 237 -18.41 -7.01 -23.03
CA VAL A 237 -17.10 -7.30 -23.63
C VAL A 237 -17.27 -7.67 -25.10
N GLU A 238 -18.14 -8.64 -25.40
CA GLU A 238 -18.41 -9.12 -26.76
C GLU A 238 -18.82 -7.97 -27.70
N SER A 239 -19.65 -7.03 -27.24
CA SER A 239 -20.05 -5.86 -28.05
C SER A 239 -18.88 -4.90 -28.36
N HIS A 240 -17.85 -4.86 -27.52
CA HIS A 240 -16.68 -4.00 -27.72
C HIS A 240 -15.58 -4.62 -28.59
N ILE A 241 -15.61 -5.94 -28.77
CA ILE A 241 -14.62 -6.71 -29.56
C ILE A 241 -15.21 -7.32 -30.83
N ASP A 242 -16.53 -7.25 -31.02
CA ASP A 242 -17.29 -7.82 -32.14
C ASP A 242 -17.00 -9.32 -32.37
N THR A 243 -16.82 -10.05 -31.27
CA THR A 243 -16.61 -11.49 -31.28
C THR A 243 -17.09 -12.12 -29.97
N LYS A 244 -17.33 -13.44 -30.00
CA LYS A 244 -17.75 -14.22 -28.84
C LYS A 244 -16.58 -14.52 -27.92
N VAL A 245 -16.83 -14.52 -26.61
CA VAL A 245 -15.85 -14.94 -25.61
C VAL A 245 -16.17 -16.38 -25.21
N ASP A 246 -15.33 -17.31 -25.66
CA ASP A 246 -15.60 -18.75 -25.50
C ASP A 246 -15.15 -19.31 -24.13
N ASP A 247 -14.21 -18.64 -23.45
CA ASP A 247 -13.65 -19.09 -22.17
C ASP A 247 -13.83 -18.01 -21.09
N VAL A 248 -14.85 -18.20 -20.25
CA VAL A 248 -15.20 -17.29 -19.16
C VAL A 248 -15.14 -18.04 -17.83
N LYS A 249 -14.43 -17.46 -16.87
CA LYS A 249 -14.35 -17.95 -15.49
C LYS A 249 -15.07 -16.99 -14.55
N PHE A 250 -16.31 -17.33 -14.18
CA PHE A 250 -17.06 -16.61 -13.15
C PHE A 250 -16.55 -16.94 -11.75
N LYS A 251 -16.85 -16.06 -10.78
CA LYS A 251 -16.38 -16.17 -9.39
C LYS A 251 -14.85 -16.29 -9.28
N ASP A 252 -14.13 -15.67 -10.21
CA ASP A 252 -12.68 -15.77 -10.22
C ASP A 252 -12.05 -14.92 -9.12
N VAL A 253 -11.57 -15.62 -8.09
CA VAL A 253 -10.86 -15.05 -6.94
C VAL A 253 -9.38 -15.43 -6.93
N SER A 254 -8.85 -15.98 -8.03
CA SER A 254 -7.46 -16.47 -8.10
C SER A 254 -6.41 -15.38 -7.87
N PHE A 255 -6.73 -14.11 -8.18
CA PHE A 255 -5.86 -12.97 -7.91
C PHE A 255 -5.53 -12.81 -6.41
N ILE A 256 -6.39 -13.32 -5.51
CA ILE A 256 -6.17 -13.23 -4.06
C ILE A 256 -5.05 -14.17 -3.62
N GLU A 257 -4.96 -15.37 -4.20
CA GLU A 257 -3.83 -16.27 -3.92
C GLU A 257 -2.54 -15.68 -4.46
N ALA A 258 -2.55 -15.15 -5.68
CA ALA A 258 -1.39 -14.46 -6.25
C ALA A 258 -0.92 -13.28 -5.37
N TRP A 259 -1.87 -12.51 -4.84
CA TRP A 259 -1.56 -11.42 -3.91
C TRP A 259 -1.01 -11.93 -2.57
N ALA A 260 -1.61 -12.96 -1.97
CA ALA A 260 -1.12 -13.55 -0.73
C ALA A 260 0.29 -14.13 -0.89
N ASP A 261 0.57 -14.79 -2.01
CA ASP A 261 1.87 -15.41 -2.29
C ASP A 261 2.94 -14.35 -2.53
N GLY A 262 2.62 -13.27 -3.26
CA GLY A 262 3.50 -12.14 -3.53
C GLY A 262 3.72 -11.19 -2.34
N THR A 263 2.97 -11.35 -1.26
CA THR A 263 3.14 -10.53 -0.05
C THR A 263 4.36 -11.01 0.75
N GLU A 264 5.44 -10.24 0.78
CA GLU A 264 6.66 -10.57 1.55
C GLU A 264 6.50 -10.33 3.05
N THR A 265 5.80 -9.25 3.42
CA THR A 265 5.57 -8.82 4.80
C THR A 265 4.08 -8.71 5.09
N GLY A 266 3.65 -9.18 6.26
CA GLY A 266 2.24 -9.17 6.67
C GLY A 266 1.58 -10.55 6.70
N SER A 267 0.29 -10.57 6.97
CA SER A 267 -0.45 -11.80 7.28
C SER A 267 -1.12 -12.39 6.04
N LYS A 268 -0.42 -13.33 5.39
CA LYS A 268 -0.93 -14.06 4.22
C LYS A 268 -2.27 -14.74 4.48
N ASN A 269 -2.48 -15.29 5.68
CA ASN A 269 -3.75 -15.92 6.04
C ASN A 269 -4.91 -14.92 6.10
N LEU A 270 -4.66 -13.68 6.53
CA LEU A 270 -5.69 -12.63 6.48
C LEU A 270 -5.98 -12.25 5.03
N ILE A 271 -4.97 -12.09 4.17
CA ILE A 271 -5.19 -11.80 2.75
C ILE A 271 -6.00 -12.93 2.09
N ARG A 272 -5.64 -14.20 2.30
CA ARG A 272 -6.40 -15.34 1.76
C ARG A 272 -7.85 -15.37 2.24
N SER A 273 -8.17 -14.85 3.42
CA SER A 273 -9.56 -14.79 3.88
C SER A 273 -10.46 -13.91 2.98
N ILE A 274 -9.88 -13.01 2.18
CA ILE A 274 -10.60 -12.11 1.27
C ILE A 274 -11.36 -12.87 0.18
N VAL A 275 -11.01 -14.14 -0.11
CA VAL A 275 -11.80 -14.99 -1.04
C VAL A 275 -13.27 -15.10 -0.64
N HIS A 276 -13.60 -14.84 0.62
CA HIS A 276 -14.97 -14.84 1.13
C HIS A 276 -15.70 -13.49 0.96
N ALA A 277 -15.02 -12.40 0.63
CA ALA A 277 -15.63 -11.08 0.44
C ALA A 277 -16.76 -11.04 -0.60
N PRO A 278 -16.61 -11.61 -1.81
CA PRO A 278 -17.66 -11.55 -2.84
C PRO A 278 -18.84 -12.50 -2.60
N VAL A 279 -18.77 -13.39 -1.61
CA VAL A 279 -19.76 -14.46 -1.38
C VAL A 279 -21.18 -13.91 -1.20
N THR A 280 -21.37 -12.84 -0.41
CA THR A 280 -22.70 -12.24 -0.23
C THR A 280 -23.26 -11.63 -1.51
N GLY A 281 -22.39 -11.15 -2.40
CA GLY A 281 -22.78 -10.75 -3.76
C GLY A 281 -23.32 -11.93 -4.56
N TRP A 282 -22.61 -13.07 -4.52
CA TRP A 282 -23.04 -14.32 -5.15
C TRP A 282 -24.30 -14.94 -4.53
N GLU A 283 -24.63 -14.60 -3.29
CA GLU A 283 -25.88 -14.97 -2.62
C GLU A 283 -27.03 -13.99 -2.93
N GLY A 284 -26.79 -12.96 -3.75
CA GLY A 284 -27.80 -11.97 -4.15
C GLY A 284 -28.17 -10.98 -3.04
N LYS A 285 -27.31 -10.79 -2.03
CA LYS A 285 -27.55 -9.89 -0.89
C LYS A 285 -27.14 -8.44 -1.15
N ALA A 286 -26.51 -8.16 -2.29
CA ALA A 286 -25.92 -6.87 -2.61
C ALA A 286 -26.51 -6.29 -3.91
N LYS A 287 -27.84 -6.25 -4.02
CA LYS A 287 -28.59 -5.72 -5.17
C LYS A 287 -28.84 -4.21 -5.04
N ALA A 288 -29.07 -3.54 -6.16
CA ALA A 288 -29.47 -2.12 -6.21
C ALA A 288 -30.69 -1.82 -5.32
N SER A 289 -31.63 -2.76 -5.22
CA SER A 289 -32.83 -2.63 -4.37
C SER A 289 -32.55 -2.59 -2.87
N THR A 290 -31.33 -2.92 -2.40
CA THR A 290 -30.97 -2.85 -0.98
C THR A 290 -30.43 -1.48 -0.57
N THR A 291 -30.36 -0.52 -1.51
CA THR A 291 -29.91 0.85 -1.24
C THR A 291 -30.79 1.52 -0.20
N SER A 292 -30.18 2.20 0.77
CA SER A 292 -30.93 2.94 1.78
C SER A 292 -31.81 4.00 1.13
N ARG A 293 -33.08 4.10 1.56
CA ARG A 293 -34.06 5.03 1.00
C ARG A 293 -33.56 6.48 1.06
N GLU A 294 -32.92 6.86 2.15
CA GLU A 294 -32.35 8.19 2.36
C GLU A 294 -31.27 8.54 1.34
N VAL A 295 -30.52 7.56 0.83
CA VAL A 295 -29.57 7.78 -0.27
C VAL A 295 -30.32 8.20 -1.52
N LEU A 296 -31.40 7.50 -1.86
CA LEU A 296 -32.22 7.80 -3.04
C LEU A 296 -32.98 9.14 -2.93
N GLU A 297 -33.25 9.59 -1.71
CA GLU A 297 -33.92 10.86 -1.43
C GLU A 297 -32.96 12.04 -1.44
N LEU A 298 -31.74 11.86 -0.90
CA LEU A 298 -30.74 12.91 -0.84
C LEU A 298 -30.02 13.09 -2.18
N VAL A 299 -29.38 12.02 -2.68
CA VAL A 299 -28.73 11.99 -4.00
C VAL A 299 -28.69 10.58 -4.57
N ARG A 300 -29.42 10.35 -5.65
CA ARG A 300 -29.41 9.06 -6.36
C ARG A 300 -28.05 8.83 -7.04
N PRO A 301 -27.48 7.62 -6.91
CA PRO A 301 -26.41 7.14 -7.78
C PRO A 301 -26.85 7.23 -9.25
N LYS A 302 -25.93 7.57 -10.15
CA LYS A 302 -26.22 7.81 -11.57
C LYS A 302 -25.35 6.98 -12.50
N GLU A 303 -24.17 6.58 -12.04
CA GLU A 303 -23.19 5.94 -12.90
C GLU A 303 -23.58 4.47 -13.14
N THR A 304 -23.83 4.13 -14.39
CA THR A 304 -24.20 2.77 -14.83
C THR A 304 -22.98 1.97 -15.20
N THR A 305 -23.11 0.64 -15.31
CA THR A 305 -21.97 -0.17 -15.79
C THR A 305 -21.61 0.16 -17.24
N ALA A 306 -22.60 0.47 -18.07
CA ALA A 306 -22.36 0.90 -19.46
C ALA A 306 -21.54 2.20 -19.54
N THR A 307 -21.89 3.23 -18.76
CA THR A 307 -21.14 4.50 -18.74
C THR A 307 -19.75 4.35 -18.13
N ALA A 308 -19.60 3.49 -17.11
CA ALA A 308 -18.31 3.15 -16.50
C ALA A 308 -17.36 2.43 -17.49
N THR A 309 -17.87 1.46 -18.28
CA THR A 309 -17.05 0.80 -19.32
C THR A 309 -16.61 1.78 -20.41
N ALA A 310 -17.49 2.69 -20.86
CA ALA A 310 -17.17 3.69 -21.87
C ALA A 310 -16.10 4.69 -21.39
N SER A 311 -16.21 5.20 -20.16
CA SER A 311 -15.23 6.14 -19.58
C SER A 311 -13.86 5.49 -19.34
N THR A 312 -13.83 4.20 -18.95
CA THR A 312 -12.57 3.46 -18.74
C THR A 312 -11.88 3.14 -20.07
N ASN A 313 -12.64 2.94 -21.15
CA ASN A 313 -12.11 2.78 -22.51
C ASN A 313 -11.56 4.10 -23.09
N MET A 314 -12.19 5.25 -22.81
CA MET A 314 -11.75 6.56 -23.30
C MET A 314 -10.52 7.12 -22.57
N ASN A 315 -10.43 6.94 -21.25
CA ASN A 315 -9.25 7.40 -20.48
C ASN A 315 -7.99 6.55 -20.75
N ALA A 316 -8.13 5.36 -21.34
CA ALA A 316 -7.02 4.46 -21.66
C ALA A 316 -6.12 4.96 -22.81
N GLU A 317 -6.58 5.91 -23.63
CA GLU A 317 -5.76 6.58 -24.65
C GLU A 317 -4.99 7.79 -24.09
N GLN A 318 -5.32 8.26 -22.87
CA GLN A 318 -4.73 9.45 -22.26
C GLN A 318 -4.00 9.22 -20.92
N GLU A 319 -4.19 8.10 -20.23
CA GLU A 319 -3.58 7.83 -18.92
C GLU A 319 -2.49 6.74 -18.98
N SER A 320 -1.36 7.03 -19.65
CA SER A 320 -0.13 6.23 -19.53
C SER A 320 0.78 6.67 -18.36
N GLY A 321 0.22 7.31 -17.34
CA GLY A 321 0.97 7.80 -16.21
C GLY A 321 0.08 8.12 -15.02
N ASP A 322 0.39 7.48 -13.90
CA ASP A 322 -0.09 7.81 -12.56
C ASP A 322 -1.48 7.28 -12.14
N GLN A 323 -1.52 5.99 -11.79
CA GLN A 323 -2.49 5.44 -10.85
C GLN A 323 -1.76 4.63 -9.77
N ASN A 324 -1.21 5.33 -8.78
CA ASN A 324 -0.73 4.78 -7.49
C ASN A 324 -1.50 5.44 -6.32
N GLY A 325 -2.83 5.44 -6.39
CA GLY A 325 -3.72 5.72 -5.27
C GLY A 325 -4.15 4.40 -4.64
N GLY A 326 -4.02 4.26 -3.32
CA GLY A 326 -4.24 3.00 -2.60
C GLY A 326 -5.62 2.39 -2.85
N GLN A 327 -5.65 1.38 -3.70
CA GLN A 327 -6.58 0.27 -3.65
C GLN A 327 -5.74 -0.99 -3.81
N ILE A 328 -6.08 -1.97 -2.99
CA ILE A 328 -5.54 -3.33 -2.97
C ILE A 328 -5.37 -3.88 -4.40
N GLY A 329 -4.18 -4.43 -4.67
CA GLY A 329 -3.95 -5.44 -5.70
C GLY A 329 -3.89 -4.96 -7.14
N ARG A 330 -2.86 -4.21 -7.52
CA ARG A 330 -2.32 -4.38 -8.88
C ARG A 330 -1.57 -5.71 -8.91
N ALA A 331 -2.08 -6.69 -9.65
CA ALA A 331 -1.26 -7.79 -10.12
C ALA A 331 -0.12 -7.20 -10.98
N PRO A 332 1.13 -7.68 -10.85
CA PRO A 332 2.20 -7.26 -11.75
C PRO A 332 1.82 -7.64 -13.19
N PRO A 333 2.03 -6.76 -14.18
CA PRO A 333 1.95 -7.17 -15.58
C PRO A 333 3.13 -8.12 -15.86
N ASP A 334 2.88 -9.07 -16.76
CA ASP A 334 3.80 -10.08 -17.29
C ASP A 334 3.88 -11.41 -16.53
N LEU A 335 2.95 -12.33 -16.85
CA LEU A 335 3.23 -13.76 -16.81
C LEU A 335 2.79 -14.39 -18.14
N ASN A 336 3.67 -14.25 -19.14
CA ASN A 336 3.63 -15.05 -20.35
C ASN A 336 4.27 -16.41 -20.06
N THR A 337 3.48 -17.48 -20.20
CA THR A 337 3.95 -18.86 -20.18
C THR A 337 4.65 -19.19 -21.51
N SER A 338 5.96 -18.99 -21.58
CA SER A 338 6.84 -19.75 -22.47
C SER A 338 8.29 -19.53 -22.05
N GLY A 339 8.96 -20.60 -21.64
CA GLY A 339 10.38 -20.54 -21.32
C GLY A 339 11.21 -20.18 -22.54
N LEU A 340 12.14 -19.25 -22.37
CA LEU A 340 13.50 -19.24 -22.94
C LEU A 340 14.27 -18.08 -22.29
N ARG A 341 15.52 -18.35 -21.93
CA ARG A 341 16.45 -17.40 -21.28
C ARG A 341 16.51 -16.06 -22.03
N GLN A 342 16.20 -14.97 -21.35
CA GLN A 342 16.67 -13.65 -21.72
C GLN A 342 17.22 -12.95 -20.48
N ALA A 343 18.50 -12.59 -20.53
CA ALA A 343 19.18 -11.88 -19.46
C ALA A 343 18.52 -10.51 -19.28
N ARG A 344 17.95 -10.28 -18.09
CA ARG A 344 17.33 -9.01 -17.72
C ARG A 344 18.43 -7.95 -17.60
N GLU A 345 18.39 -6.93 -18.45
CA GLU A 345 19.19 -5.73 -18.22
C GLU A 345 18.68 -5.05 -16.95
N THR A 346 19.54 -4.98 -15.92
CA THR A 346 19.27 -4.30 -14.65
C THR A 346 19.00 -2.83 -14.91
N SER A 347 17.84 -2.34 -14.49
CA SER A 347 17.46 -0.93 -14.61
C SER A 347 18.15 -0.07 -13.53
N ASP A 348 18.30 1.23 -13.77
CA ASP A 348 18.86 2.17 -12.80
C ASP A 348 18.09 2.15 -11.46
N ALA A 349 16.80 1.85 -11.49
CA ALA A 349 15.96 1.70 -10.31
C ALA A 349 16.31 0.45 -9.47
N ASP A 350 16.72 -0.65 -10.12
CA ASP A 350 17.17 -1.86 -9.44
C ASP A 350 18.52 -1.63 -8.75
N ILE A 351 19.40 -0.83 -9.37
CA ILE A 351 20.70 -0.46 -8.81
C ILE A 351 20.51 0.43 -7.57
N VAL A 352 19.62 1.44 -7.64
CA VAL A 352 19.32 2.33 -6.50
C VAL A 352 18.68 1.57 -5.34
N SER A 353 17.71 0.69 -5.63
CA SER A 353 17.05 -0.16 -4.62
C SER A 353 18.04 -1.10 -3.94
N TRP A 354 18.97 -1.68 -4.71
CA TRP A 354 20.03 -2.52 -4.18
C TRP A 354 21.01 -1.72 -3.31
N PHE A 355 21.39 -0.50 -3.72
CA PHE A 355 22.21 0.41 -2.92
C PHE A 355 21.56 0.79 -1.60
N GLN A 356 20.25 1.07 -1.59
CA GLN A 356 19.50 1.39 -0.37
C GLN A 356 19.49 0.20 0.60
N LYS A 357 19.22 -1.02 0.11
CA LYS A 357 19.27 -2.24 0.94
C LYS A 357 20.67 -2.53 1.50
N LEU A 358 21.72 -2.30 0.71
CA LEU A 358 23.11 -2.49 1.15
C LEU A 358 23.46 -1.50 2.27
N PHE A 359 23.05 -0.24 2.15
CA PHE A 359 23.25 0.79 3.17
C PHE A 359 22.46 0.49 4.46
N GLU A 360 21.19 0.10 4.36
CA GLU A 360 20.38 -0.27 5.53
C GLU A 360 20.98 -1.48 6.27
N THR A 361 21.44 -2.49 5.53
CA THR A 361 22.06 -3.68 6.12
C THR A 361 23.40 -3.32 6.78
N GLY A 362 24.19 -2.44 6.17
CA GLY A 362 25.45 -1.95 6.71
C GLY A 362 25.28 -1.11 7.98
N VAL A 363 24.28 -0.23 8.02
CA VAL A 363 23.94 0.56 9.21
C VAL A 363 23.46 -0.34 10.34
N THR A 364 22.64 -1.35 10.04
CA THR A 364 22.13 -2.30 11.04
C THR A 364 23.25 -3.13 11.66
N LEU A 365 24.16 -3.67 10.85
CA LEU A 365 25.35 -4.38 11.33
C LEU A 365 26.30 -3.48 12.13
N GLY A 366 26.48 -2.23 11.69
CA GLY A 366 27.27 -1.22 12.40
C GLY A 366 26.69 -0.88 13.78
N SER A 367 25.38 -0.72 13.88
CA SER A 367 24.69 -0.48 15.17
C SER A 367 24.79 -1.67 16.11
N PHE A 368 24.72 -2.89 15.59
CA PHE A 368 24.87 -4.11 16.39
C PHE A 368 26.29 -4.26 16.95
N PHE A 369 27.30 -4.00 16.11
CA PHE A 369 28.70 -3.99 16.54
C PHE A 369 28.98 -2.89 17.57
N ALA A 370 28.46 -1.68 17.36
CA ALA A 370 28.62 -0.57 18.31
C ALA A 370 28.01 -0.91 19.68
N GLY A 371 26.81 -1.50 19.71
CA GLY A 371 26.16 -1.94 20.94
C GLY A 371 26.90 -3.06 21.67
N PHE A 372 27.45 -4.03 20.93
CA PHE A 372 28.23 -5.12 21.51
C PHE A 372 29.58 -4.64 22.08
N THR A 373 30.25 -3.75 21.36
CA THR A 373 31.53 -3.16 21.78
C THR A 373 31.36 -2.29 23.03
N LEU A 374 30.25 -1.55 23.13
CA LEU A 374 29.91 -0.75 24.32
C LEU A 374 29.73 -1.64 25.56
N ASN A 375 29.05 -2.78 25.41
CA ASN A 375 28.82 -3.76 26.48
C ASN A 375 30.13 -4.40 26.99
N ILE A 376 31.08 -4.69 26.10
CA ILE A 376 32.40 -5.22 26.48
C ILE A 376 33.22 -4.16 27.23
N VAL A 377 33.21 -2.90 26.77
CA VAL A 377 33.92 -1.79 27.43
C VAL A 377 33.37 -1.53 28.84
N THR A 378 32.07 -1.71 29.05
CA THR A 378 31.46 -1.59 30.38
C THR A 378 31.79 -2.74 31.33
N ALA A 379 32.14 -3.93 30.80
CA ALA A 379 32.46 -5.11 31.59
C ALA A 379 33.95 -5.23 32.00
N ALA A 380 34.86 -4.46 31.38
CA ALA A 380 36.29 -4.52 31.64
C ALA A 380 36.72 -3.73 32.91
N SER A 381 37.74 -4.22 33.63
CA SER A 381 38.25 -3.63 34.87
C SER A 381 39.28 -2.50 34.63
N GLY A 382 39.68 -1.79 35.70
CA GLY A 382 40.32 -0.46 35.69
C GLY A 382 41.48 -0.24 34.69
N ASP A 383 42.50 -1.08 34.72
CA ASP A 383 43.71 -0.89 33.89
C ASP A 383 43.56 -1.45 32.46
N GLU A 384 42.62 -2.38 32.24
CA GLU A 384 42.38 -3.01 30.92
C GLU A 384 41.48 -2.15 30.03
N ARG A 385 40.66 -1.27 30.62
CA ARG A 385 39.71 -0.42 29.88
C ARG A 385 40.36 0.52 28.89
N ALA A 386 41.55 1.04 29.17
CA ALA A 386 42.26 1.93 28.25
C ALA A 386 42.71 1.19 26.98
N MET A 387 43.22 -0.04 27.15
CA MET A 387 43.67 -0.87 26.05
C MET A 387 42.49 -1.37 25.21
N VAL A 388 41.43 -1.88 25.86
CA VAL A 388 40.21 -2.34 25.19
C VAL A 388 39.53 -1.21 24.40
N ARG A 389 39.47 0.02 24.94
CA ARG A 389 38.94 1.18 24.22
C ARG A 389 39.77 1.55 22.98
N THR A 390 41.09 1.44 23.08
CA THR A 390 41.99 1.75 21.96
C THR A 390 41.81 0.71 20.85
N PHE A 391 41.79 -0.58 21.18
CA PHE A 391 41.56 -1.65 20.22
C PHE A 391 40.16 -1.58 19.59
N ALA A 392 39.11 -1.35 20.39
CA ALA A 392 37.75 -1.16 19.89
C ALA A 392 37.64 -0.01 18.89
N SER A 393 38.33 1.11 19.15
CA SER A 393 38.34 2.28 18.29
C SER A 393 39.08 2.01 16.98
N VAL A 394 40.24 1.34 17.04
CA VAL A 394 41.02 0.96 15.86
C VAL A 394 40.26 -0.05 14.99
N SER A 395 39.64 -1.06 15.59
CA SER A 395 38.82 -2.05 14.87
C SER A 395 37.60 -1.41 14.20
N SER A 396 36.94 -0.46 14.89
CA SER A 396 35.80 0.28 14.32
C SER A 396 36.24 1.16 13.13
N LEU A 397 37.39 1.84 13.26
CA LEU A 397 37.94 2.67 12.19
C LEU A 397 38.32 1.82 10.95
N LEU A 398 38.97 0.67 11.18
CA LEU A 398 39.32 -0.27 10.11
C LEU A 398 38.07 -0.82 9.43
N PHE A 399 37.03 -1.18 10.19
CA PHE A 399 35.75 -1.64 9.64
C PHE A 399 35.11 -0.58 8.73
N VAL A 400 35.01 0.67 9.19
CA VAL A 400 34.46 1.79 8.41
C VAL A 400 35.28 2.03 7.15
N LEU A 401 36.62 2.04 7.25
CA LEU A 401 37.49 2.19 6.09
C LEU A 401 37.32 1.06 5.07
N THR A 402 37.18 -0.19 5.53
CA THR A 402 36.92 -1.34 4.64
C THR A 402 35.57 -1.20 3.94
N VAL A 403 34.51 -0.79 4.63
CA VAL A 403 33.18 -0.56 4.03
C VAL A 403 33.24 0.57 2.99
N LEU A 404 33.98 1.66 3.26
CA LEU A 404 34.14 2.77 2.33
C LEU A 404 34.93 2.37 1.08
N VAL A 405 36.03 1.62 1.23
CA VAL A 405 36.81 1.09 0.10
C VAL A 405 35.97 0.14 -0.74
N CYS A 406 35.17 -0.73 -0.11
CA CYS A 406 34.27 -1.64 -0.83
C CYS A 406 33.17 -0.89 -1.60
N SER A 407 32.60 0.14 -0.98
CA SER A 407 31.60 0.99 -1.62
C SER A 407 32.20 1.76 -2.80
N GLY A 408 33.43 2.25 -2.66
CA GLY A 408 34.18 2.91 -3.73
C GLY A 408 34.54 1.98 -4.90
N CYS A 409 35.01 0.76 -4.63
CA CYS A 409 35.30 -0.24 -5.65
C CYS A 409 34.03 -0.67 -6.40
N ASN A 410 32.91 -0.87 -5.71
CA ASN A 410 31.63 -1.20 -6.35
C ASN A 410 31.10 -0.04 -7.20
N LEU A 411 31.24 1.20 -6.75
CA LEU A 411 30.86 2.38 -7.52
C LEU A 411 31.74 2.54 -8.77
N TYR A 412 33.04 2.29 -8.64
CA TYR A 412 33.98 2.28 -9.77
C TYR A 412 33.64 1.19 -10.81
N CYS A 413 33.29 -0.02 -10.36
CA CYS A 413 32.83 -1.10 -11.23
C CYS A 413 31.45 -0.84 -11.87
N ALA A 414 30.58 -0.08 -11.20
CA ALA A 414 29.28 0.32 -11.74
C ALA A 414 29.40 1.38 -12.85
N PHE A 415 30.35 2.32 -12.72
CA PHE A 415 30.55 3.41 -13.69
C PHE A 415 31.39 3.04 -14.91
N ASN A 416 32.27 2.03 -14.82
CA ASN A 416 33.09 1.59 -15.96
C ASN A 416 32.45 0.39 -16.68
N THR A 417 31.48 0.68 -17.54
CA THR A 417 30.46 -0.27 -18.03
C THR A 417 30.85 -1.16 -19.22
N THR A 418 32.07 -1.07 -19.77
CA THR A 418 32.35 -1.64 -21.11
C THR A 418 33.16 -2.93 -21.19
N THR A 419 33.66 -3.54 -20.10
CA THR A 419 34.71 -4.57 -20.29
C THR A 419 34.68 -5.88 -19.51
N ILE A 420 33.67 -6.21 -18.69
CA ILE A 420 33.76 -7.45 -17.88
C ILE A 420 32.51 -8.33 -17.99
N LYS A 421 32.62 -9.42 -18.77
CA LYS A 421 31.61 -10.48 -19.00
C LYS A 421 31.27 -11.33 -17.76
N TRP A 422 32.03 -11.20 -16.66
CA TRP A 422 31.95 -12.05 -15.46
C TRP A 422 31.35 -11.34 -14.24
N ARG A 423 30.39 -10.42 -14.46
CA ARG A 423 29.80 -9.53 -13.44
C ARG A 423 29.29 -10.23 -12.17
N GLY A 424 28.53 -11.32 -12.31
CA GLY A 424 27.94 -12.00 -11.16
C GLY A 424 28.97 -12.77 -10.31
N SER A 425 29.88 -13.48 -10.99
CA SER A 425 30.85 -14.35 -10.32
C SER A 425 31.95 -13.57 -9.62
N LEU A 426 32.41 -12.44 -10.18
CA LEU A 426 33.46 -11.61 -9.56
C LEU A 426 32.94 -10.90 -8.30
N VAL A 427 31.70 -10.39 -8.33
CA VAL A 427 31.07 -9.72 -7.20
C VAL A 427 30.73 -10.70 -6.08
N ALA A 428 30.23 -11.90 -6.43
CA ALA A 428 30.00 -12.97 -5.46
C ALA A 428 31.32 -13.46 -4.82
N LEU A 429 32.38 -13.60 -5.62
CA LEU A 429 33.70 -13.99 -5.14
C LEU A 429 34.31 -12.93 -4.21
N MET A 430 34.25 -11.65 -4.58
CA MET A 430 34.74 -10.58 -3.70
C MET A 430 33.94 -10.50 -2.41
N SER A 431 32.62 -10.66 -2.46
CA SER A 431 31.76 -10.69 -1.26
C SER A 431 32.11 -11.88 -0.35
N PHE A 432 32.33 -13.06 -0.92
CA PHE A 432 32.71 -14.26 -0.19
C PHE A 432 34.11 -14.15 0.45
N VAL A 433 35.09 -13.63 -0.30
CA VAL A 433 36.44 -13.35 0.23
C VAL A 433 36.38 -12.32 1.36
N LEU A 434 35.51 -11.31 1.25
CA LEU A 434 35.32 -10.30 2.30
C LEU A 434 34.70 -10.89 3.57
N GLN A 435 33.70 -11.76 3.44
CA GLN A 435 33.08 -12.47 4.56
C GLN A 435 34.08 -13.37 5.27
N LEU A 436 34.96 -14.05 4.52
CA LEU A 436 36.06 -14.85 5.08
C LEU A 436 37.08 -14.00 5.82
N ILE A 437 37.47 -12.83 5.29
CA ILE A 437 38.39 -11.91 5.97
C ILE A 437 37.77 -11.38 7.26
N LEU A 438 36.48 -11.02 7.24
CA LEU A 438 35.76 -10.56 8.43
C LEU A 438 35.68 -11.67 9.49
N LEU A 439 35.34 -12.89 9.08
CA LEU A 439 35.27 -14.05 9.98
C LEU A 439 36.64 -14.38 10.59
N THR A 440 37.70 -14.22 9.80
CA THR A 440 39.09 -14.44 10.23
C THR A 440 39.53 -13.37 11.24
N ALA A 441 39.18 -12.10 10.99
CA ALA A 441 39.45 -11.01 11.93
C ALA A 441 38.68 -11.18 13.25
N ILE A 442 37.44 -11.68 13.19
CA ILE A 442 36.61 -11.99 14.36
C ILE A 442 37.17 -13.18 15.14
N LEU A 443 37.58 -14.26 14.47
CA LEU A 443 38.22 -15.42 15.12
C LEU A 443 39.56 -15.06 15.74
N PHE A 444 40.37 -14.24 15.07
CA PHE A 444 41.62 -13.72 15.61
C PHE A 444 41.38 -12.84 16.85
N PHE A 445 40.35 -11.99 16.82
CA PHE A 445 39.91 -11.19 17.97
C PHE A 445 39.51 -12.09 19.16
N PHE A 446 38.78 -13.17 18.94
CA PHE A 446 38.43 -14.12 20.00
C PHE A 446 39.63 -14.94 20.53
N LEU A 447 40.59 -15.27 19.68
CA LEU A 447 41.82 -15.98 20.07
C LEU A 447 42.75 -15.09 20.91
N VAL A 448 42.88 -13.82 20.56
CA VAL A 448 43.68 -12.84 21.31
C VAL A 448 43.04 -12.48 22.65
N MET A 449 41.71 -12.45 22.71
CA MET A 449 40.97 -12.14 23.94
C MET A 449 40.88 -13.30 24.93
N LYS A 450 41.12 -14.56 24.52
CA LYS A 450 40.85 -15.72 25.38
C LYS A 450 42.01 -16.17 26.26
N GLU A 451 43.28 -16.11 25.84
CA GLU A 451 44.47 -16.12 26.71
C GLU A 451 45.80 -16.36 25.94
N TYR A 452 46.86 -15.76 26.48
CA TYR A 452 48.26 -15.90 26.14
C TYR A 452 48.75 -17.37 26.08
N VAL A 453 48.76 -18.02 24.91
CA VAL A 453 49.75 -19.10 24.61
C VAL A 453 50.09 -19.11 23.11
N TRP A 454 51.36 -18.82 22.80
CA TRP A 454 51.92 -18.65 21.46
C TRP A 454 51.69 -19.84 20.50
N VAL A 455 51.58 -21.07 21.01
CA VAL A 455 51.50 -22.30 20.20
C VAL A 455 50.14 -22.48 19.50
N VAL A 456 49.05 -21.99 20.11
CA VAL A 456 47.68 -22.11 19.55
C VAL A 456 47.46 -21.11 18.41
N GLY A 457 48.08 -19.94 18.48
CA GLY A 457 48.07 -18.94 17.42
C GLY A 457 48.72 -19.44 16.13
N TRP A 458 49.86 -20.13 16.23
CA TRP A 458 50.56 -20.68 15.06
C TRP A 458 49.80 -21.83 14.37
N LEU A 459 49.10 -22.66 15.13
CA LEU A 459 48.20 -23.68 14.56
C LEU A 459 47.01 -23.05 13.83
N GLY A 460 46.46 -21.94 14.34
CA GLY A 460 45.41 -21.18 13.69
C GLY A 460 45.87 -20.53 12.38
N VAL A 461 47.07 -19.95 12.36
CA VAL A 461 47.67 -19.38 11.14
C VAL A 461 47.93 -20.46 10.08
N ALA A 462 48.45 -21.62 10.48
CA ALA A 462 48.68 -22.75 9.58
C ALA A 462 47.37 -23.30 8.97
N PHE A 463 46.32 -23.46 9.78
CA PHE A 463 45.01 -23.93 9.32
C PHE A 463 44.35 -22.92 8.36
N THR A 464 44.52 -21.62 8.64
CA THR A 464 44.02 -20.53 7.78
C THR A 464 44.76 -20.49 6.44
N GLY A 465 46.08 -20.69 6.45
CA GLY A 465 46.88 -20.78 5.21
C GLY A 465 46.47 -21.96 4.33
N ILE A 466 46.16 -23.12 4.92
CA ILE A 466 45.67 -24.30 4.18
C ILE A 466 44.27 -24.04 3.59
N ALA A 467 43.37 -23.41 4.33
CA ALA A 467 42.05 -23.05 3.83
C ALA A 467 42.11 -22.07 2.65
N MET A 468 43.03 -21.09 2.69
CA MET A 468 43.26 -20.15 1.60
C MET A 468 43.84 -20.83 0.35
N LEU A 469 44.78 -21.78 0.52
CA LEU A 469 45.37 -22.52 -0.60
C LEU A 469 44.39 -23.49 -1.27
N VAL A 470 43.52 -24.15 -0.50
CA VAL A 470 42.46 -25.02 -1.04
C VAL A 470 41.41 -24.21 -1.80
N ALA A 471 41.01 -23.05 -1.27
CA ALA A 471 40.10 -22.14 -1.96
C ALA A 471 40.70 -21.55 -3.25
N PHE A 472 42.00 -21.26 -3.24
CA PHE A 472 42.72 -20.81 -4.44
C PHE A 472 42.87 -21.94 -5.48
N GLY A 473 43.15 -23.17 -5.06
CA GLY A 473 43.22 -24.34 -5.94
C GLY A 473 41.89 -24.69 -6.60
N LEU A 474 40.77 -24.59 -5.87
CA LEU A 474 39.41 -24.76 -6.41
C LEU A 474 38.97 -23.64 -7.35
N TRP A 475 39.69 -22.51 -7.36
CA TRP A 475 39.44 -21.37 -8.24
C TRP A 475 40.27 -21.43 -9.54
N VAL A 476 41.43 -22.08 -9.51
CA VAL A 476 42.29 -22.29 -10.69
C VAL A 476 41.78 -23.42 -11.59
N VAL A 477 41.12 -24.43 -11.01
CA VAL A 477 40.36 -25.48 -11.73
C VAL A 477 39.02 -24.93 -12.20
#